data_AF-A0A9E2AKZ2-F1
#
_entry.id   AF-A0A9E2AKZ2-F1
#
_cell.length_a   1.000
_cell.length_b   1.000
_cell.length_c   1.000
_cell.angle_alpha   90.00
_cell.angle_beta   90.00
_cell.angle_gamma   90.00
#
_symmetry.space_group_name_H-M   'P 1'
#
loop_
_entity.id
_entity.type
_entity.pdbx_description
1 polymer ?
#
loop_
_entity_poly.entity_id
_entity_poly.type
_entity_poly.pdbx_seq_one_letter_code
_entity_poly.pdbx_strand_id
1 'polypeptide(L)' 'IVEENPLQNFKALYGTGAIKLTEDNEVVRVGGVKYTIKDGIIYDAKRLLEEVKAMVDDAKSKDNWSLKQPGIKD' A
#
# COMPACT_ATOMS: atom_id res chain seq x y z
N ILE A 1 -1.19 0.31 -14.03
CA ILE A 1 -0.96 1.73 -14.37
C ILE A 1 -0.38 2.42 -13.14
N VAL A 2 0.75 3.08 -13.34
CA VAL A 2 1.50 3.84 -12.33
C VAL A 2 1.79 5.23 -12.87
N GLU A 3 1.96 6.22 -11.99
CA GLU A 3 2.22 7.61 -12.38
C GLU A 3 3.72 7.92 -12.56
N GLU A 4 4.60 7.10 -12.00
CA GLU A 4 6.06 7.23 -12.13
C GLU A 4 6.64 6.16 -13.05
N ASN A 5 7.86 6.40 -13.55
CA ASN A 5 8.59 5.42 -14.36
C ASN A 5 9.11 4.26 -13.48
N PRO A 6 8.54 3.04 -13.59
CA PRO A 6 8.97 1.92 -12.77
C PRO A 6 10.38 1.42 -13.11
N LEU A 7 10.89 1.70 -14.32
CA LEU A 7 12.26 1.32 -14.72
C LEU A 7 13.32 2.17 -14.03
N GLN A 8 13.00 3.42 -13.69
CA GLN A 8 13.88 4.27 -12.88
C GLN A 8 13.83 3.88 -11.39
N ASN A 9 12.68 3.44 -10.90
CA ASN A 9 12.51 3.02 -9.52
C ASN A 9 11.36 2.02 -9.36
N PHE A 10 11.68 0.76 -9.07
CA PHE A 10 10.66 -0.28 -8.87
C PHE A 10 9.76 -0.04 -7.65
N LYS A 11 10.14 0.83 -6.71
CA LYS A 11 9.28 1.19 -5.58
C LYS A 11 7.98 1.87 -6.03
N ALA A 12 7.92 2.41 -7.25
CA ALA A 12 6.69 2.92 -7.85
C ALA A 12 5.59 1.84 -7.98
N LEU A 13 5.97 0.56 -8.04
CA LEU A 13 5.05 -0.58 -8.13
C LEU A 13 4.47 -1.00 -6.77
N TYR A 14 4.94 -0.44 -5.65
CA TYR A 14 4.39 -0.77 -4.34
C TYR A 14 2.98 -0.19 -4.21
N GLY A 15 1.96 -1.02 -3.99
CA GLY A 15 0.56 -0.56 -3.92
C GLY A 15 0.30 0.56 -2.89
N THR A 16 1.07 0.57 -1.80
CA THR A 16 1.02 1.59 -0.74
C THR A 16 1.80 2.87 -1.04
N GLY A 17 2.51 2.91 -2.17
CA GLY A 17 3.50 3.94 -2.50
C GLY A 17 4.80 3.78 -1.73
N ALA A 18 5.74 4.68 -1.97
CA ALA A 18 7.05 4.69 -1.33
C ALA A 18 7.43 6.09 -0.85
N ILE A 19 8.17 6.16 0.25
CA ILE A 19 8.72 7.42 0.75
C ILE A 19 9.95 7.79 -0.09
N LYS A 20 10.01 9.04 -0.54
CA LYS A 20 11.10 9.64 -1.30
C LYS A 20 11.45 10.99 -0.69
N LEU A 21 12.74 11.31 -0.66
CA LEU A 21 13.24 12.65 -0.33
C LEU A 21 13.33 13.46 -1.62
N THR A 22 12.77 14.67 -1.64
CA THR A 22 12.92 15.62 -2.76
C THR A 22 14.29 16.30 -2.73
N GLU A 23 14.63 17.03 -3.80
CA GLU A 23 15.85 17.85 -3.85
C GLU A 23 15.84 18.97 -2.79
N ASP A 24 14.65 19.43 -2.41
CA ASP A 24 14.43 20.43 -1.36
C ASP A 24 14.49 19.83 0.06
N ASN A 25 14.92 18.57 0.21
CA ASN A 25 14.93 17.81 1.46
C ASN A 25 13.55 17.59 2.10
N GLU A 26 12.48 17.55 1.30
CA GLU A 26 11.14 17.24 1.79
C GLU A 26 10.81 15.75 1.65
N VAL A 27 10.12 15.21 2.66
CA VAL A 27 9.70 13.80 2.67
C VAL A 27 8.32 13.68 2.04
N VAL A 28 8.25 13.16 0.82
CA VAL A 28 7.01 12.94 0.07
C VAL A 28 6.74 11.45 -0.13
N ARG A 29 5.46 11.08 -0.23
CA ARG A 29 5.07 9.74 -0.66
C ARG A 29 4.75 9.76 -2.14
N VAL A 30 5.46 8.95 -2.91
CA VAL A 30 5.35 8.88 -4.37
C VAL A 30 5.04 7.46 -4.84
N GLY A 31 4.58 7.37 -6.09
CA GLY A 31 4.23 6.11 -6.72
C GLY A 31 2.96 5.47 -6.15
N GLY A 32 2.84 4.17 -6.35
CA GLY A 32 1.59 3.46 -6.10
C GLY A 32 0.97 3.00 -7.41
N VAL A 33 0.55 1.74 -7.44
CA VAL A 33 -0.35 1.28 -8.48
C VAL A 33 -1.67 2.03 -8.32
N LYS A 34 -2.09 2.73 -9.38
CA LYS A 34 -3.38 3.42 -9.44
C LYS A 34 -4.47 2.50 -9.95
N TYR A 35 -4.16 1.79 -11.04
CA TYR A 35 -5.04 0.81 -11.64
C TYR A 35 -4.33 -0.49 -11.94
N THR A 36 -5.01 -1.60 -11.70
CA THR A 36 -4.58 -2.93 -12.15
C THR A 36 -5.53 -3.40 -13.23
N ILE A 37 -5.01 -4.00 -14.29
CA ILE A 37 -5.82 -4.55 -15.38
C ILE A 37 -5.66 -6.06 -15.36
N LYS A 38 -6.78 -6.77 -15.29
CA LYS A 38 -6.83 -8.23 -15.36
C LYS A 38 -7.99 -8.62 -16.26
N ASP A 39 -7.73 -9.46 -17.25
CA ASP A 39 -8.74 -9.97 -18.20
C ASP A 39 -9.56 -8.85 -18.89
N GLY A 40 -8.91 -7.72 -19.19
CA GLY A 40 -9.57 -6.54 -19.78
C GLY A 40 -10.40 -5.69 -18.81
N ILE A 41 -10.51 -6.09 -17.55
CA ILE A 41 -11.21 -5.34 -16.50
C ILE A 41 -10.22 -4.44 -15.77
N ILE A 42 -10.60 -3.17 -15.60
CA ILE A 42 -9.83 -2.15 -14.89
C ILE A 42 -10.28 -2.12 -13.44
N TYR A 43 -9.32 -2.26 -12.53
CA TYR A 43 -9.55 -2.21 -11.09
C TYR A 43 -8.84 -1.01 -10.48
N ASP A 44 -9.54 -0.29 -9.60
CA ASP A 44 -8.92 0.71 -8.73
C ASP A 44 -8.11 0.00 -7.64
N ALA A 45 -6.79 0.19 -7.67
CA ALA A 45 -5.89 -0.50 -6.76
C ALA A 45 -6.00 0.03 -5.31
N LYS A 46 -6.36 1.31 -5.10
CA LYS A 46 -6.56 1.87 -3.75
C LYS A 46 -7.81 1.30 -3.11
N ARG A 47 -8.90 1.23 -3.87
CA ARG A 47 -10.15 0.60 -3.41
C ARG A 47 -9.94 -0.88 -3.05
N LEU A 48 -9.22 -1.64 -3.87
CA LEU A 48 -8.91 -3.04 -3.56
C LEU A 48 -8.12 -3.21 -2.26
N LEU A 49 -7.14 -2.33 -2.00
CA LEU A 49 -6.38 -2.36 -0.75
C LEU A 49 -7.26 -2.05 0.47
N GLU A 50 -8.20 -1.10 0.34
CA GLU A 50 -9.17 -0.78 1.39
C GLU A 50 -10.13 -1.93 1.67
N GLU A 51 -10.65 -2.59 0.63
CA GLU A 51 -11.51 -3.76 0.75
C GLU A 51 -10.80 -4.91 1.50
N VAL A 52 -9.55 -5.22 1.11
CA VAL A 52 -8.75 -6.25 1.80
C VAL A 52 -8.45 -5.85 3.24
N LYS A 53 -8.15 -4.57 3.51
CA LYS A 53 -7.96 -4.06 4.87
C LYS A 53 -9.20 -4.31 5.73
N ALA A 54 -10.39 -3.98 5.21
CA ALA A 54 -11.65 -4.20 5.92
C ALA A 54 -11.89 -5.68 6.22
N MET A 55 -11.60 -6.59 5.27
CA MET A 55 -11.71 -8.04 5.50
C MET A 55 -10.77 -8.52 6.61
N VAL A 56 -9.52 -8.03 6.61
CA VAL A 56 -8.53 -8.39 7.63
C VAL A 56 -8.93 -7.84 9.01
N ASP A 57 -9.44 -6.62 9.07
CA ASP A 57 -9.88 -5.99 10.32
C ASP A 57 -11.10 -6.75 10.90
N ASP A 58 -12.07 -7.17 10.08
CA ASP A 58 -13.18 -8.04 10.49
C ASP A 58 -12.70 -9.40 11.02
N ALA A 59 -11.78 -10.06 10.31
CA ALA A 59 -11.22 -11.35 10.74
C ALA A 59 -10.52 -11.24 12.11
N LYS A 60 -9.72 -10.19 12.31
CA LYS A 60 -9.02 -9.93 13.58
C LYS A 60 -9.96 -9.65 14.74
N SER A 61 -11.07 -8.96 14.48
CA SER A 61 -12.10 -8.70 15.49
C SER A 61 -12.77 -9.99 15.99
N LYS A 62 -12.96 -10.98 15.10
CA LYS A 62 -13.52 -12.29 15.42
C LYS A 62 -12.57 -13.18 16.21
N ASP A 63 -11.27 -13.09 15.89
CA ASP A 63 -10.22 -13.92 16.50
C ASP A 63 -9.66 -13.33 17.82
N ASN A 64 -10.27 -12.24 18.32
CA ASN A 64 -9.85 -11.48 19.50
C ASN A 64 -8.35 -11.13 19.48
N TRP A 65 -7.84 -10.85 18.27
CA TRP A 65 -6.41 -10.67 18.01
C TRP A 65 -5.90 -9.34 18.58
N SER A 66 -4.85 -9.41 19.40
CA SER A 66 -4.17 -8.24 19.97
C SER A 66 -2.82 -8.02 19.30
N LEU A 67 -2.59 -6.82 18.77
CA LEU A 67 -1.31 -6.43 18.21
C LEU A 67 -0.31 -6.17 19.34
N LYS A 68 0.54 -7.14 19.64
CA LYS A 68 1.69 -6.95 20.54
C LYS A 68 2.79 -6.19 19.79
N GLN A 69 3.18 -5.02 20.29
CA GLN A 69 4.33 -4.31 19.75
C GLN A 69 5.62 -5.07 20.09
N PRO A 70 6.45 -5.40 19.08
CA PRO A 70 7.75 -6.02 19.33
C PRO A 70 8.62 -5.12 20.21
N GLY A 71 9.23 -5.69 21.25
CA GLY A 71 10.16 -4.97 22.14
C GLY A 71 9.52 -4.37 23.40
N ILE A 72 8.19 -4.39 23.53
CA ILE A 72 7.51 -4.10 24.81
C ILE A 72 7.37 -5.43 25.56
N LYS A 73 8.01 -5.55 26.73
CA LYS A 73 7.75 -6.66 27.66
C LYS A 73 6.38 -6.41 28.30
N ASP A 74 5.58 -7.48 28.40
CA ASP A 74 4.21 -7.45 28.97
C ASP A 74 4.15 -6.69 30.31
#